data_AF-A0A1G0EKV6-F1
#
_entry.id   AF-A0A1G0EKV6-F1
#
_cell.length_a   1.000
_cell.length_b   1.000
_cell.length_c   1.000
_cell.angle_alpha   90.00
_cell.angle_beta   90.00
_cell.angle_gamma   90.00
#
_symmetry.space_group_name_H-M   'P 1'
#
loop_
_entity.id
_entity.type
_entity.pdbx_description
1 polymer ?
#
loop_
_entity_poly.entity_id
_entity_poly.type
_entity_poly.pdbx_seq_one_letter_code
_entity_poly.pdbx_strand_id
1 'polypeptide(L)'
;LLLGGVLKGQEMIENGKIKNLKNDVQGVTAAYYAYRDRYNALPGDDSNADNRWTSAAAPAATGGNANGLVGDNTWTQCTSALIEPENCTFIHHLRLAGLVTGQPNTSDPVNAYGGVIRVIQNINTTPANTAYVVGLNLCFGNLPSKAAEALDAGFDDGNPATGNVRAALGAGNTPPIAAAPAAYLDPNTYTVCKLL
;
A
#
# COMPACT_ATOMS: atom_id res chain seq x y z
N LEU A 1 -5.21 -7.58 41.05
CA LEU A 1 -4.70 -8.49 39.99
C LEU A 1 -5.55 -8.46 38.71
N LEU A 2 -6.13 -7.30 38.35
CA LEU A 2 -6.91 -7.12 37.12
C LEU A 2 -6.17 -6.29 36.06
N LEU A 3 -5.18 -5.48 36.48
CA LEU A 3 -4.39 -4.65 35.57
C LEU A 3 -3.41 -5.48 34.71
N GLY A 4 -2.82 -6.56 35.26
CA GLY A 4 -1.89 -7.41 34.50
C GLY A 4 -2.55 -8.23 33.39
N GLY A 5 -3.83 -8.61 33.56
CA GLY A 5 -4.59 -9.32 32.53
C GLY A 5 -4.99 -8.40 31.37
N VAL A 6 -5.38 -7.15 31.66
CA VAL A 6 -5.76 -6.16 30.65
C VAL A 6 -4.55 -5.71 29.81
N LEU A 7 -3.40 -5.46 30.44
CA LEU A 7 -2.17 -5.06 29.73
C LEU A 7 -1.70 -6.15 28.75
N LYS A 8 -1.75 -7.42 29.16
CA LYS A 8 -1.42 -8.54 28.28
C LYS A 8 -2.44 -8.72 27.15
N GLY A 9 -3.72 -8.42 27.41
CA GLY A 9 -4.76 -8.41 26.38
C GLY A 9 -4.55 -7.32 25.33
N GLN A 10 -4.19 -6.11 25.76
CA GLN A 10 -3.89 -5.00 24.87
C GLN A 10 -2.67 -5.29 23.97
N GLU A 11 -1.62 -5.87 24.54
CA GLU A 11 -0.43 -6.26 23.76
C GLU A 11 -0.74 -7.39 22.76
N MET A 12 -1.60 -8.35 23.12
CA MET A 12 -2.04 -9.41 22.20
C MET A 12 -2.82 -8.85 21.02
N ILE A 13 -3.74 -7.90 21.27
CA ILE A 13 -4.50 -7.22 20.20
C ILE A 13 -3.54 -6.49 19.27
N GLU A 14 -2.57 -5.76 19.82
CA GLU A 14 -1.59 -5.02 19.03
C GLU A 14 -0.76 -5.94 18.14
N ASN A 15 -0.24 -7.04 18.69
CA ASN A 15 0.49 -8.04 17.91
C ASN A 15 -0.38 -8.69 16.82
N GLY A 16 -1.68 -8.87 17.09
CA GLY A 16 -2.65 -9.33 16.10
C GLY A 16 -2.81 -8.36 14.92
N LYS A 17 -2.90 -7.05 15.19
CA LYS A 17 -2.96 -6.02 14.15
C LYS A 17 -1.69 -5.98 13.30
N ILE A 18 -0.51 -6.04 13.93
CA ILE A 18 0.77 -6.09 13.23
C ILE A 18 0.85 -7.34 12.33
N LYS A 19 0.37 -8.50 12.81
CA LYS A 19 0.32 -9.72 12.00
C LYS A 19 -0.56 -9.57 10.77
N ASN A 20 -1.74 -8.96 10.92
CA ASN A 20 -2.63 -8.70 9.79
C ASN A 20 -1.97 -7.78 8.77
N LEU A 21 -1.29 -6.72 9.21
CA LEU A 21 -0.55 -5.80 8.35
C LEU A 21 0.53 -6.52 7.52
N LYS A 22 1.28 -7.45 8.13
CA LYS A 22 2.26 -8.27 7.41
C LYS A 22 1.61 -9.19 6.38
N ASN A 23 0.46 -9.77 6.71
CA ASN A 23 -0.31 -10.59 5.77
C ASN A 23 -0.83 -9.74 4.59
N ASP A 24 -1.25 -8.50 4.84
CA ASP A 24 -1.71 -7.58 3.79
C ASP A 24 -0.56 -7.27 2.80
N VAL A 25 0.65 -7.01 3.30
CA VAL A 25 1.86 -6.85 2.44
C VAL A 25 2.05 -8.07 1.56
N GLN A 26 2.08 -9.26 2.15
CA GLN A 26 2.32 -10.51 1.42
C GLN A 26 1.22 -10.80 0.41
N GLY A 27 -0.05 -10.59 0.78
CA GLY A 27 -1.21 -10.83 -0.06
C GLY A 27 -1.23 -9.92 -1.29
N VAL A 28 -1.03 -8.61 -1.10
CA VAL A 28 -0.99 -7.66 -2.23
C VAL A 28 0.25 -7.88 -3.10
N THR A 29 1.41 -8.15 -2.49
CA THR A 29 2.64 -8.45 -3.25
C THR A 29 2.47 -9.70 -4.11
N ALA A 30 1.90 -10.78 -3.56
CA ALA A 30 1.65 -12.00 -4.30
C ALA A 30 0.62 -11.79 -5.43
N ALA A 31 -0.44 -11.04 -5.16
CA ALA A 31 -1.43 -10.69 -6.17
C ALA A 31 -0.84 -9.85 -7.32
N TYR A 32 0.07 -8.92 -7.01
CA TYR A 32 0.79 -8.15 -8.01
C TYR A 32 1.59 -9.04 -8.96
N TYR A 33 2.42 -9.95 -8.43
CA TYR A 33 3.19 -10.88 -9.27
C TYR A 33 2.29 -11.85 -10.04
N ALA A 34 1.24 -12.39 -9.41
CA ALA A 34 0.29 -13.25 -10.09
C ALA A 34 -0.45 -12.55 -11.24
N TYR A 35 -0.75 -11.24 -11.10
CA TYR A 35 -1.35 -10.45 -12.17
C TYR A 35 -0.38 -10.31 -13.35
N ARG A 36 0.89 -10.01 -13.07
CA ARG A 36 1.94 -9.90 -14.09
C ARG A 36 2.15 -11.20 -14.83
N ASP A 37 2.20 -12.32 -14.11
CA ASP A 37 2.39 -13.64 -14.73
C ASP A 37 1.18 -14.04 -15.59
N ARG A 38 -0.04 -13.68 -15.15
CA ARG A 38 -1.27 -14.04 -15.87
C ARG A 38 -1.52 -13.17 -17.10
N TYR A 39 -1.27 -11.87 -17.02
CA TYR A 39 -1.68 -10.92 -18.06
C TYR A 39 -0.52 -10.25 -18.80
N ASN A 40 0.73 -10.48 -18.37
CA ASN A 40 1.92 -9.83 -18.89
C ASN A 40 1.79 -8.30 -18.91
N ALA A 41 1.11 -7.74 -17.89
CA ALA A 41 0.83 -6.32 -17.73
C ALA A 41 0.90 -5.96 -16.24
N LEU A 42 1.09 -4.68 -15.94
CA LEU A 42 1.03 -4.18 -14.57
C LEU A 42 -0.43 -3.83 -14.23
N PRO A 43 -0.96 -4.26 -13.06
CA PRO A 43 -2.27 -3.82 -12.63
C PRO A 43 -2.28 -2.29 -12.47
N GLY A 44 -3.39 -1.65 -12.87
CA GLY A 44 -3.55 -0.21 -12.98
C GLY A 44 -3.12 0.36 -14.34
N ASP A 45 -1.98 -0.10 -14.86
CA ASP A 45 -1.38 0.32 -16.15
C ASP A 45 -1.76 -0.61 -17.33
N ASP A 46 -2.60 -1.61 -17.09
CA ASP A 46 -3.00 -2.59 -18.11
C ASP A 46 -4.00 -2.01 -19.11
N SER A 47 -3.55 -1.75 -20.33
CA SER A 47 -4.35 -1.16 -21.42
C SER A 47 -5.45 -2.07 -21.98
N ASN A 48 -5.45 -3.36 -21.64
CA ASN A 48 -6.48 -4.30 -22.10
C ASN A 48 -7.51 -4.63 -21.00
N ALA A 49 -7.48 -3.95 -19.85
CA ALA A 49 -8.37 -4.27 -18.73
C ALA A 49 -9.85 -4.07 -19.09
N ASP A 50 -10.19 -3.02 -19.82
CA ASP A 50 -11.53 -2.73 -20.33
C ASP A 50 -12.08 -3.85 -21.24
N ASN A 51 -11.23 -4.40 -22.11
CA ASN A 51 -11.57 -5.51 -23.01
C ASN A 51 -11.72 -6.85 -22.27
N ARG A 52 -11.01 -7.06 -21.17
CA ARG A 52 -11.10 -8.30 -20.36
C ARG A 52 -12.35 -8.34 -19.49
N TRP A 53 -12.80 -7.19 -18.99
CA TRP A 53 -13.89 -7.09 -18.02
C TRP A 53 -14.96 -6.08 -18.45
N THR A 54 -15.52 -6.30 -19.64
CA THR A 54 -16.47 -5.41 -20.32
C THR A 54 -17.79 -5.16 -19.56
N SER A 55 -18.17 -6.03 -18.62
CA SER A 55 -19.45 -5.92 -17.88
C SER A 55 -19.38 -6.39 -16.42
N ALA A 56 -18.18 -6.59 -15.87
CA ALA A 56 -18.00 -7.32 -14.62
C ALA A 56 -18.04 -6.46 -13.34
N ALA A 57 -18.05 -5.13 -13.45
CA ALA A 57 -17.88 -4.26 -12.29
C ALA A 57 -18.53 -2.87 -12.43
N ALA A 58 -18.84 -2.29 -11.27
CA ALA A 58 -19.16 -0.88 -11.09
C ALA A 58 -18.12 -0.29 -10.12
N PRO A 59 -17.16 0.52 -10.60
CA PRO A 59 -17.08 1.13 -11.93
C PRO A 59 -16.64 0.11 -13.00
N ALA A 60 -16.88 0.41 -14.27
CA ALA A 60 -16.40 -0.42 -15.37
C ALA A 60 -14.88 -0.55 -15.30
N ALA A 61 -14.34 -1.68 -15.79
CA ALA A 61 -12.90 -1.81 -15.94
C ALA A 61 -12.39 -0.76 -16.93
N THR A 62 -11.33 -0.06 -16.56
CA THR A 62 -10.69 0.96 -17.38
C THR A 62 -9.27 0.53 -17.65
N GLY A 63 -8.86 0.59 -18.92
CA GLY A 63 -7.50 0.30 -19.33
C GLY A 63 -6.56 1.43 -18.89
N GLY A 64 -5.36 1.05 -18.43
CA GLY A 64 -4.26 2.00 -18.24
C GLY A 64 -3.62 2.42 -19.55
N ASN A 65 -2.61 3.26 -19.48
CA ASN A 65 -1.92 3.80 -20.65
C ASN A 65 -0.75 2.93 -21.15
N ALA A 66 -0.40 1.85 -20.44
CA ALA A 66 0.70 0.92 -20.74
C ALA A 66 2.07 1.60 -20.84
N ASN A 67 2.34 2.61 -20.01
CA ASN A 67 3.61 3.33 -19.97
C ASN A 67 4.64 2.72 -19.00
N GLY A 68 4.27 1.65 -18.28
CA GLY A 68 5.14 0.98 -17.30
C GLY A 68 5.15 1.62 -15.91
N LEU A 69 4.26 2.58 -15.64
CA LEU A 69 4.10 3.28 -14.38
C LEU A 69 2.66 3.13 -13.90
N VAL A 70 2.47 2.94 -12.60
CA VAL A 70 1.12 2.82 -12.03
C VAL A 70 0.77 4.14 -11.32
N GLY A 71 0.49 5.16 -12.13
CA GLY A 71 0.15 6.50 -11.67
C GLY A 71 1.36 7.35 -11.27
N ASP A 72 1.08 8.53 -10.72
CA ASP A 72 2.09 9.49 -10.27
C ASP A 72 2.36 9.39 -8.76
N ASN A 73 3.19 10.29 -8.24
CA ASN A 73 3.53 10.38 -6.83
C ASN A 73 2.44 11.02 -5.96
N THR A 74 1.19 11.12 -6.44
CA THR A 74 0.11 11.79 -5.71
C THR A 74 -0.74 10.80 -4.89
N TRP A 75 -1.03 11.19 -3.65
CA TRP A 75 -1.94 10.45 -2.77
C TRP A 75 -3.35 11.06 -2.89
N THR A 76 -4.06 10.78 -3.99
CA THR A 76 -5.45 11.23 -4.23
C THR A 76 -6.44 10.25 -3.59
N GLN A 77 -7.51 10.67 -2.93
CA GLN A 77 -8.45 9.70 -2.31
C GLN A 77 -9.17 8.85 -3.37
N CYS A 78 -8.98 7.53 -3.38
CA CYS A 78 -9.65 6.63 -4.31
C CYS A 78 -11.05 6.29 -3.78
N THR A 79 -12.08 6.73 -4.50
CA THR A 79 -13.49 6.48 -4.20
C THR A 79 -13.99 5.37 -5.11
N SER A 80 -15.10 4.72 -4.77
CA SER A 80 -15.60 3.53 -5.47
C SER A 80 -15.99 3.76 -6.94
N ALA A 81 -16.02 4.99 -7.43
CA ALA A 81 -16.40 5.31 -8.81
C ALA A 81 -15.23 5.92 -9.61
N LEU A 82 -14.06 6.13 -9.01
CA LEU A 82 -12.91 6.67 -9.72
C LEU A 82 -12.37 5.63 -10.70
N ILE A 83 -12.04 6.08 -11.91
CA ILE A 83 -11.39 5.27 -12.96
C ILE A 83 -9.99 5.78 -13.30
N GLU A 84 -9.56 6.83 -12.61
CA GLU A 84 -8.24 7.46 -12.66
C GLU A 84 -7.91 8.00 -11.26
N PRO A 85 -6.63 8.14 -10.87
CA PRO A 85 -5.44 7.74 -11.62
C PRO A 85 -5.19 6.22 -11.53
N GLU A 86 -4.19 5.72 -12.26
CA GLU A 86 -3.84 4.29 -12.35
C GLU A 86 -3.49 3.66 -10.98
N ASN A 87 -3.01 4.46 -10.02
CA ASN A 87 -2.80 4.03 -8.64
C ASN A 87 -4.11 3.62 -7.93
N CYS A 88 -5.25 4.22 -8.28
CA CYS A 88 -6.58 3.83 -7.81
C CYS A 88 -7.11 2.60 -8.55
N THR A 89 -6.83 2.46 -9.85
CA THR A 89 -7.29 1.31 -10.64
C THR A 89 -6.48 0.05 -10.37
N PHE A 90 -5.27 0.17 -9.81
CA PHE A 90 -4.45 -0.97 -9.37
C PHE A 90 -5.24 -2.01 -8.57
N ILE A 91 -5.88 -1.62 -7.48
CA ILE A 91 -6.62 -2.57 -6.63
C ILE A 91 -7.86 -3.10 -7.35
N HIS A 92 -8.47 -2.29 -8.21
CA HIS A 92 -9.63 -2.70 -8.99
C HIS A 92 -9.26 -3.80 -9.99
N HIS A 93 -8.14 -3.66 -10.72
CA HIS A 93 -7.63 -4.71 -11.61
C HIS A 93 -7.31 -6.00 -10.85
N LEU A 94 -6.72 -5.92 -9.65
CA LEU A 94 -6.47 -7.10 -8.81
C LEU A 94 -7.76 -7.79 -8.34
N ARG A 95 -8.78 -7.02 -7.98
CA ARG A 95 -10.10 -7.55 -7.56
C ARG A 95 -10.86 -8.16 -8.74
N LEU A 96 -10.83 -7.51 -9.91
CA LEU A 96 -11.40 -8.03 -11.16
C LEU A 96 -10.77 -9.36 -11.59
N ALA A 97 -9.45 -9.48 -11.40
CA ALA A 97 -8.72 -10.71 -11.66
C ALA A 97 -8.99 -11.83 -10.63
N GLY A 98 -9.72 -11.53 -9.55
CA GLY A 98 -9.99 -12.45 -8.45
C GLY A 98 -8.74 -12.77 -7.61
N LEU A 99 -7.71 -11.92 -7.66
CA LEU A 99 -6.45 -12.12 -6.94
C LEU A 99 -6.47 -11.52 -5.53
N VAL A 100 -7.33 -10.53 -5.30
CA VAL A 100 -7.59 -9.93 -3.99
C VAL A 100 -9.08 -9.92 -3.74
N THR A 101 -9.48 -10.18 -2.49
CA THR A 101 -10.88 -10.14 -2.07
C THR A 101 -11.41 -8.71 -2.00
N GLY A 102 -12.71 -8.54 -2.25
CA GLY A 102 -13.41 -7.26 -2.12
C GLY A 102 -14.38 -7.04 -3.26
N GLN A 103 -15.18 -5.99 -3.13
CA GLN A 103 -16.02 -5.55 -4.25
C GLN A 103 -15.12 -5.02 -5.37
N PRO A 104 -15.37 -5.36 -6.65
CA PRO A 104 -14.56 -4.91 -7.77
C PRO A 104 -14.81 -3.41 -8.02
N ASN A 105 -14.21 -2.58 -7.19
CA ASN A 105 -14.18 -1.14 -7.26
C ASN A 105 -12.77 -0.63 -6.92
N THR A 106 -12.57 0.67 -7.09
CA THR A 106 -11.28 1.36 -6.89
C THR A 106 -11.07 1.88 -5.47
N SER A 107 -11.97 1.59 -4.51
CA SER A 107 -11.79 2.03 -3.13
C SER A 107 -10.59 1.33 -2.49
N ASP A 108 -9.72 2.13 -1.86
CA ASP A 108 -8.55 1.59 -1.18
C ASP A 108 -8.95 0.62 -0.06
N PRO A 109 -8.25 -0.52 0.07
CA PRO A 109 -8.29 -1.30 1.28
C PRO A 109 -7.79 -0.48 2.48
N VAL A 110 -8.33 -0.75 3.66
CA VAL A 110 -7.88 -0.14 4.92
C VAL A 110 -7.16 -1.17 5.78
N ASN A 111 -6.05 -0.78 6.38
CA ASN A 111 -5.29 -1.60 7.30
C ASN A 111 -5.94 -1.63 8.70
N ALA A 112 -5.41 -2.47 9.59
CA ALA A 112 -5.92 -2.65 10.96
C ALA A 112 -5.85 -1.39 11.87
N TYR A 113 -5.18 -0.34 11.42
CA TYR A 113 -5.06 0.97 12.08
C TYR A 113 -5.87 2.07 11.38
N GLY A 114 -6.68 1.72 10.37
CA GLY A 114 -7.55 2.64 9.66
C GLY A 114 -6.85 3.50 8.60
N GLY A 115 -5.57 3.25 8.32
CA GLY A 115 -4.88 3.88 7.19
C GLY A 115 -5.11 3.10 5.90
N VAL A 116 -5.00 3.77 4.75
CA VAL A 116 -5.20 3.10 3.46
C VAL A 116 -3.96 2.36 3.00
N ILE A 117 -4.19 1.28 2.25
CA ILE A 117 -3.17 0.46 1.59
C ILE A 117 -3.22 0.79 0.10
N ARG A 118 -2.13 1.31 -0.46
CA ARG A 118 -2.09 1.70 -1.88
C ARG A 118 -0.69 1.61 -2.46
N VAL A 119 -0.61 1.40 -3.76
CA VAL A 119 0.64 1.58 -4.51
C VAL A 119 0.90 3.03 -4.90
N ILE A 120 2.17 3.42 -4.92
CA ILE A 120 2.64 4.73 -5.37
C ILE A 120 3.90 4.55 -6.19
N GLN A 121 3.94 5.26 -7.32
CA GLN A 121 5.12 5.28 -8.18
C GLN A 121 6.08 6.40 -7.73
N ASN A 122 7.34 6.03 -7.50
CA ASN A 122 8.43 6.99 -7.41
C ASN A 122 9.20 7.02 -8.74
N ILE A 123 9.08 8.12 -9.47
CA ILE A 123 9.86 8.39 -10.69
C ILE A 123 11.01 9.37 -10.46
N ASN A 124 11.13 9.93 -9.26
CA ASN A 124 12.15 10.92 -8.95
C ASN A 124 13.47 10.21 -8.63
N THR A 125 14.44 10.35 -9.53
CA THR A 125 15.81 9.88 -9.30
C THR A 125 16.64 10.87 -8.46
N THR A 126 16.05 12.02 -8.11
CA THR A 126 16.69 13.01 -7.25
C THR A 126 16.61 12.59 -5.78
N PRO A 127 17.64 12.86 -4.95
CA PRO A 127 17.68 12.43 -3.54
C PRO A 127 16.59 13.04 -2.64
N ALA A 128 15.72 13.90 -3.17
CA ALA A 128 14.71 14.62 -2.40
C ALA A 128 13.63 13.69 -1.81
N ASN A 129 13.50 12.47 -2.33
CA ASN A 129 12.49 11.52 -1.91
C ASN A 129 13.12 10.30 -1.22
N THR A 130 13.47 10.46 0.06
CA THR A 130 14.14 9.40 0.83
C THR A 130 13.17 8.42 1.52
N ALA A 131 11.89 8.77 1.64
CA ALA A 131 10.91 7.97 2.37
C ALA A 131 10.29 6.80 1.58
N TYR A 132 10.59 6.67 0.27
CA TYR A 132 10.26 5.48 -0.51
C TYR A 132 11.19 5.35 -1.72
N VAL A 133 11.42 4.12 -2.19
CA VAL A 133 12.45 3.80 -3.19
C VAL A 133 11.98 4.14 -4.60
N VAL A 134 12.90 4.44 -5.52
CA VAL A 134 12.59 4.59 -6.96
C VAL A 134 11.92 3.30 -7.47
N GLY A 135 10.72 3.41 -8.04
CA GLY A 135 9.89 2.27 -8.48
C GLY A 135 8.46 2.27 -7.90
N LEU A 136 7.76 1.15 -8.05
CA LEU A 136 6.41 0.96 -7.53
C LEU A 136 6.49 0.53 -6.05
N ASN A 137 5.89 1.29 -5.15
CA ASN A 137 5.93 1.01 -3.73
C ASN A 137 4.53 0.76 -3.20
N LEU A 138 4.35 -0.30 -2.40
CA LEU A 138 3.14 -0.56 -1.64
C LEU A 138 3.24 0.17 -0.29
N CYS A 139 2.38 1.16 -0.09
CA CYS A 139 2.37 2.04 1.06
C CYS A 139 1.16 1.80 1.97
N PHE A 140 1.40 1.92 3.27
CA PHE A 140 0.44 1.74 4.35
C PHE A 140 0.41 3.01 5.19
N GLY A 141 -0.73 3.71 5.17
CA GLY A 141 -0.92 4.92 5.96
C GLY A 141 -1.21 4.66 7.44
N ASN A 142 -1.17 5.73 8.23
CA ASN A 142 -1.66 5.81 9.61
C ASN A 142 -1.11 4.74 10.58
N LEU A 143 0.15 4.35 10.43
CA LEU A 143 0.76 3.35 11.31
C LEU A 143 1.40 4.01 12.53
N PRO A 144 1.08 3.58 13.78
CA PRO A 144 1.84 4.02 14.95
C PRO A 144 3.29 3.51 14.88
N SER A 145 4.23 4.19 15.53
CA SER A 145 5.67 3.87 15.48
C SER A 145 5.96 2.39 15.69
N LYS A 146 5.37 1.77 16.71
CA LYS A 146 5.54 0.34 17.00
C LYS A 146 5.13 -0.57 15.84
N ALA A 147 4.01 -0.26 15.17
CA ALA A 147 3.55 -1.06 14.04
C ALA A 147 4.39 -0.80 12.79
N ALA A 148 4.80 0.45 12.57
CA ALA A 148 5.66 0.85 11.48
C ALA A 148 7.04 0.17 11.55
N GLU A 149 7.70 0.25 12.70
CA GLU A 149 8.97 -0.42 12.98
C GLU A 149 8.86 -1.94 12.85
N ALA A 150 7.80 -2.54 13.42
CA ALA A 150 7.61 -3.99 13.34
C ALA A 150 7.31 -4.48 11.91
N LEU A 151 6.70 -3.64 11.07
CA LEU A 151 6.48 -3.91 9.67
C LEU A 151 7.82 -3.88 8.91
N ASP A 152 8.57 -2.78 9.07
CA ASP A 152 9.88 -2.56 8.48
C ASP A 152 10.87 -3.68 8.85
N ALA A 153 11.13 -3.89 10.14
CA ALA A 153 12.01 -4.97 10.60
C ALA A 153 11.52 -6.39 10.23
N GLY A 154 10.24 -6.53 9.84
CA GLY A 154 9.70 -7.79 9.35
C GLY A 154 10.02 -8.10 7.90
N PHE A 155 10.36 -7.09 7.10
CA PHE A 155 10.59 -7.21 5.65
C PHE A 155 11.94 -6.62 5.20
N ASP A 156 12.66 -5.92 6.09
CA ASP A 156 13.91 -5.22 5.78
C ASP A 156 14.83 -5.05 7.01
N ASP A 157 15.24 -3.82 7.35
CA ASP A 157 16.28 -3.52 8.35
C ASP A 157 15.76 -2.79 9.60
N GLY A 158 14.48 -2.39 9.63
CA GLY A 158 13.89 -1.66 10.75
C GLY A 158 14.30 -0.19 10.81
N ASN A 159 14.99 0.33 9.80
CA ASN A 159 15.39 1.72 9.71
C ASN A 159 14.52 2.45 8.67
N PRO A 160 13.74 3.46 9.08
CA PRO A 160 12.80 4.14 8.19
C PRO A 160 13.43 4.85 6.99
N ALA A 161 14.74 5.08 6.99
CA ALA A 161 15.46 5.79 5.94
C ALA A 161 16.20 4.90 4.94
N THR A 162 16.38 3.61 5.22
CA THR A 162 17.23 2.73 4.41
C THR A 162 16.49 1.53 3.85
N GLY A 163 17.17 0.77 2.98
CA GLY A 163 16.60 -0.44 2.39
C GLY A 163 15.43 -0.22 1.41
N ASN A 164 14.63 -1.28 1.26
CA ASN A 164 13.45 -1.44 0.41
C ASN A 164 12.13 -1.16 1.14
N VAL A 165 12.14 -1.09 2.47
CA VAL A 165 11.00 -0.64 3.28
C VAL A 165 11.40 0.64 3.98
N ARG A 166 10.67 1.72 3.68
CA ARG A 166 10.98 3.04 4.20
C ARG A 166 9.72 3.72 4.70
N ALA A 167 9.87 4.73 5.54
CA ALA A 167 8.75 5.43 6.11
C ALA A 167 8.85 6.94 5.93
N ALA A 168 7.69 7.57 5.75
CA ALA A 168 7.51 9.00 5.92
C ALA A 168 6.77 9.27 7.22
N LEU A 169 7.13 10.37 7.89
CA LEU A 169 6.35 10.90 9.00
C LEU A 169 5.03 11.50 8.48
N GLY A 170 3.89 11.12 9.04
CA GLY A 170 2.60 11.68 8.66
C GLY A 170 1.40 10.96 9.27
N ALA A 171 0.34 11.73 9.56
CA ALA A 171 -0.91 11.21 10.11
C ALA A 171 -1.92 10.92 8.99
N GLY A 172 -2.68 9.82 9.15
CA GLY A 172 -3.65 9.42 8.14
C GLY A 172 -2.98 8.95 6.84
N ASN A 173 -3.42 9.54 5.73
CA ASN A 173 -3.11 9.11 4.36
C ASN A 173 -2.25 10.17 3.66
N THR A 174 -1.10 10.49 4.23
CA THR A 174 -0.20 11.51 3.68
C THR A 174 0.71 10.91 2.60
N PRO A 175 0.92 11.61 1.46
CA PRO A 175 1.93 11.23 0.48
C PRO A 175 3.31 11.10 1.16
N PRO A 176 4.06 10.01 0.92
CA PRO A 176 5.36 9.79 1.52
C PRO A 176 6.47 10.66 0.89
N ILE A 177 6.17 11.90 0.50
CA ILE A 177 7.10 12.80 -0.21
C ILE A 177 8.06 13.55 0.73
N ALA A 178 7.89 13.41 2.04
CA ALA A 178 8.77 14.00 3.03
C ALA A 178 10.08 13.19 3.13
N ALA A 179 11.13 13.81 3.68
CA ALA A 179 12.34 13.08 4.03
C ALA A 179 12.02 11.99 5.06
N ALA A 180 12.62 10.81 4.90
CA ALA A 180 12.54 9.75 5.87
C ALA A 180 13.07 10.23 7.24
N PRO A 181 12.40 9.90 8.35
CA PRO A 181 12.91 10.18 9.69
C PRO A 181 14.16 9.33 9.95
N ALA A 182 14.99 9.74 10.91
CA ALA A 182 16.17 8.97 11.30
C ALA A 182 15.85 7.70 12.13
N ALA A 183 14.66 7.67 12.75
CA ALA A 183 14.17 6.57 13.58
C ALA A 183 12.64 6.63 13.73
N TYR A 184 12.03 5.51 14.08
CA TYR A 184 10.65 5.45 14.56
C TYR A 184 10.59 5.96 16.00
N LEU A 185 9.72 6.92 16.28
CA LEU A 185 9.63 7.61 17.57
C LEU A 185 8.18 7.82 17.97
N ASP A 186 7.80 7.35 19.16
CA ASP A 186 6.49 7.63 19.73
C ASP A 186 6.34 9.11 20.13
N PRO A 187 5.12 9.68 20.05
CA PRO A 187 3.85 9.06 19.68
C PRO A 187 3.47 9.28 18.19
N ASN A 188 4.45 9.30 17.29
CA ASN A 188 4.20 9.66 15.89
C ASN A 188 3.47 8.56 15.11
N THR A 189 2.93 8.97 13.96
CA THR A 189 2.38 8.08 12.95
C THR A 189 3.17 8.19 11.65
N TYR A 190 3.16 7.10 10.89
CA TYR A 190 3.98 6.92 9.71
C TYR A 190 3.17 6.37 8.55
N THR A 191 3.58 6.74 7.34
CA THR A 191 3.27 6.01 6.12
C THR A 191 4.47 5.14 5.78
N VAL A 192 4.32 3.82 5.82
CA VAL A 192 5.41 2.87 5.52
C VAL A 192 5.21 2.31 4.12
N CYS A 193 6.25 2.38 3.29
CA CYS A 193 6.25 1.98 1.89
C CYS A 193 7.29 0.91 1.64
N LYS A 194 6.86 -0.19 1.02
CA LYS A 194 7.72 -1.29 0.58
C LYS A 194 7.81 -1.31 -0.94
N LEU A 195 9.01 -1.41 -1.49
CA LEU A 195 9.20 -1.64 -2.92
C LEU A 195 8.58 -2.99 -3.37
N LEU A 196 7.81 -2.96 -4.46
CA LEU A 196 7.13 -4.12 -5.06
C LEU A 196 7.98 -4.82 -6.13
#